data_AF-A0A1F5SNL3-F1
#
_entry.id   AF-A0A1F5SNL3-F1
#
_cell.length_a   1.000
_cell.length_b   1.000
_cell.length_c   1.000
_cell.angle_alpha   90.00
_cell.angle_beta   90.00
_cell.angle_gamma   90.00
#
_symmetry.space_group_name_H-M   'P 1'
#
loop_
_entity.id
_entity.type
_entity.pdbx_description
1 polymer ?
#
loop_
_entity_poly.entity_id
_entity_poly.type
_entity_poly.pdbx_seq_one_letter_code
_entity_poly.pdbx_strand_id
1 'polypeptide(L)'
;MLDKKVKQRIINKYKTHENDTGSSQVQIALLTEEIKQLSEHLSQHKQDHSSRRGLLRKVNERRKLLKYLQKEDEESFKELSGKLKLKIGKKMIEEEEEKKRREEEDLAAARQKAEENEESEEDSTETKEEE
;
A
#
# COMPACT_ATOMS: atom_id res chain seq x y z
N MET A 1 -21.63 15.41 6.92
CA MET A 1 -20.52 16.22 6.35
C MET A 1 -19.63 16.63 7.52
N LEU A 2 -18.31 16.63 7.34
CA LEU A 2 -17.40 17.05 8.40
C LEU A 2 -17.59 18.52 8.75
N ASP A 3 -17.67 18.81 10.05
CA ASP A 3 -17.65 20.20 10.52
C ASP A 3 -16.33 20.89 10.13
N LYS A 4 -16.39 22.17 9.81
CA LYS A 4 -15.24 22.95 9.35
C LYS A 4 -14.10 22.94 10.37
N LYS A 5 -14.41 22.99 11.67
CA LYS A 5 -13.41 22.94 12.74
C LYS A 5 -12.73 21.57 12.81
N VAL A 6 -13.49 20.49 12.63
CA VAL A 6 -12.93 19.13 12.59
C VAL A 6 -12.01 18.98 11.39
N LYS A 7 -12.45 19.43 10.22
CA LYS A 7 -11.67 19.37 8.97
C LYS A 7 -10.34 20.12 9.12
N GLN A 8 -10.36 21.34 9.63
CA GLN A 8 -9.13 22.13 9.87
C GLN A 8 -8.18 21.48 10.87
N ARG A 9 -8.70 20.90 11.96
CA ARG A 9 -7.87 20.17 12.94
C ARG A 9 -7.15 18.97 12.30
N ILE A 10 -7.84 18.23 11.44
CA ILE A 10 -7.24 17.09 10.73
C ILE A 10 -6.17 17.59 9.75
N ILE A 11 -6.47 18.61 8.95
CA ILE A 11 -5.49 19.20 8.02
C ILE A 11 -4.23 19.64 8.78
N ASN A 12 -4.38 20.40 9.87
CA ASN A 12 -3.25 20.88 10.66
C ASN A 12 -2.42 19.76 11.30
N LYS A 13 -3.02 18.60 11.55
CA LYS A 13 -2.33 17.46 12.17
C LYS A 13 -1.52 16.64 11.16
N TYR A 14 -1.97 16.56 9.90
CA TYR A 14 -1.38 15.68 8.88
C TYR A 14 -0.76 16.43 7.70
N LYS A 15 -0.78 17.76 7.71
CA LYS A 15 -0.11 18.60 6.71
C LYS A 15 1.40 18.37 6.72
N THR A 16 2.01 18.30 5.54
CA THR A 16 3.47 18.19 5.39
C THR A 16 4.14 19.55 5.41
N HIS A 17 3.45 20.58 4.93
CA HIS A 17 3.90 21.98 4.96
C HIS A 17 2.72 22.91 5.31
N GLU A 18 3.01 24.18 5.61
CA GLU A 18 2.01 25.08 6.23
C GLU A 18 0.72 25.26 5.43
N ASN A 19 0.82 25.31 4.10
CA ASN A 19 -0.30 25.48 3.16
C ASN A 19 -0.76 24.17 2.51
N ASP A 20 -0.36 23.02 3.05
CA ASP A 20 -0.75 21.73 2.49
C ASP A 20 -2.22 21.43 2.80
N THR A 21 -3.01 21.30 1.75
CA THR A 21 -4.42 20.91 1.81
C THR A 21 -4.74 19.71 0.92
N GLY A 22 -3.77 19.30 0.10
CA GLY A 22 -3.97 18.41 -1.03
C GLY A 22 -3.10 17.16 -1.01
N SER A 23 -2.13 17.05 -0.11
CA SER A 23 -1.30 15.86 -0.02
C SER A 23 -2.10 14.59 0.23
N SER A 24 -1.55 13.47 -0.22
CA SER A 24 -2.10 12.14 0.01
C SER A 24 -2.32 11.89 1.50
N GLN A 25 -1.41 12.34 2.36
CA GLN A 25 -1.49 12.20 3.82
C GLN A 25 -2.74 12.90 4.39
N VAL A 26 -2.96 14.17 4.02
CA VAL A 26 -4.12 14.95 4.48
C VAL A 26 -5.42 14.34 3.95
N GLN A 27 -5.46 13.98 2.66
CA GLN A 27 -6.66 13.39 2.05
C GLN A 27 -7.03 12.04 2.69
N ILE A 28 -6.06 11.15 2.92
CA ILE A 28 -6.28 9.86 3.58
C ILE A 28 -6.82 10.05 5.00
N ALA A 29 -6.28 11.01 5.75
CA ALA A 29 -6.74 11.31 7.11
C ALA A 29 -8.19 11.84 7.11
N LEU A 30 -8.52 12.75 6.19
CA LEU A 30 -9.89 13.26 6.02
C LEU A 30 -10.87 12.16 5.65
N LEU A 31 -10.57 11.37 4.62
CA LEU A 31 -11.41 10.23 4.20
C LEU A 31 -11.60 9.24 5.35
N THR A 32 -10.59 9.01 6.17
CA THR A 32 -10.67 8.10 7.32
C THR A 32 -11.70 8.57 8.35
N GLU A 33 -11.70 9.85 8.69
CA GLU A 33 -12.69 10.40 9.61
C GLU A 33 -14.10 10.38 9.01
N GLU A 34 -14.24 10.71 7.71
CA GLU A 34 -15.54 10.65 7.04
C GLU A 34 -16.11 9.23 6.97
N ILE A 35 -15.26 8.25 6.68
CA ILE A 35 -15.62 6.83 6.67
C ILE A 35 -16.08 6.40 8.07
N LYS A 36 -15.41 6.86 9.13
CA LYS A 36 -15.79 6.55 10.51
C LYS A 36 -17.17 7.08 10.84
N GLN A 37 -17.42 8.38 10.61
CA GLN A 37 -18.73 9.00 10.86
C GLN A 37 -19.86 8.35 10.05
N LEU A 38 -19.59 8.05 8.76
CA LEU A 38 -20.57 7.43 7.89
C LEU A 38 -20.84 5.97 8.25
N SER A 39 -19.83 5.25 8.73
CA SER A 39 -19.98 3.89 9.25
C SER A 39 -20.84 3.86 10.51
N GLU A 40 -20.65 4.81 11.43
CA GLU A 40 -21.48 4.96 12.64
C GLU A 40 -22.93 5.25 12.26
N HIS A 41 -23.18 6.18 11.33
CA HIS A 41 -24.52 6.49 10.82
C HIS A 41 -25.21 5.25 10.20
N LEU A 42 -24.50 4.52 9.33
CA LEU A 42 -25.04 3.34 8.66
C LEU A 42 -25.28 2.15 9.61
N SER A 43 -24.62 2.12 10.77
CA SER A 43 -24.89 1.10 11.79
C SER A 43 -26.31 1.22 12.36
N GLN A 44 -26.81 2.46 12.47
CA GLN A 44 -28.17 2.78 12.92
C GLN A 44 -29.17 2.68 11.75
N HIS A 45 -28.75 3.08 10.54
CA HIS A 45 -29.60 3.12 9.34
C HIS A 45 -29.25 2.02 8.33
N LYS A 46 -29.62 0.77 8.65
CA LYS A 46 -29.23 -0.42 7.85
C LYS A 46 -29.79 -0.45 6.43
N GLN A 47 -30.90 0.24 6.17
CA GLN A 47 -31.58 0.29 4.87
C GLN A 47 -31.09 1.43 3.96
N ASP A 48 -30.19 2.30 4.43
CA ASP A 48 -29.64 3.36 3.58
C ASP A 48 -28.54 2.82 2.65
N HIS A 49 -28.98 2.27 1.51
CA HIS A 49 -28.11 1.70 0.48
C HIS A 49 -27.36 2.78 -0.31
N SER A 50 -27.94 3.98 -0.47
CA SER A 50 -27.32 5.09 -1.19
C SER A 50 -26.09 5.60 -0.47
N SER A 51 -26.21 5.82 0.84
CA SER A 51 -25.08 6.21 1.69
C SER A 51 -24.04 5.11 1.80
N ARG A 52 -24.44 3.83 1.85
CA ARG A 52 -23.50 2.70 1.79
C ARG A 52 -22.69 2.68 0.50
N ARG A 53 -23.31 2.97 -0.64
CA ARG A 53 -22.58 3.11 -1.91
C ARG A 53 -21.58 4.28 -1.86
N GLY A 54 -21.96 5.40 -1.25
CA GLY A 54 -21.05 6.52 -0.98
C GLY A 54 -19.87 6.12 -0.10
N LEU A 55 -20.12 5.36 0.96
CA LEU A 55 -19.08 4.82 1.86
C LEU A 55 -18.08 3.96 1.09
N LEU A 56 -18.56 3.01 0.28
CA LEU A 56 -17.70 2.12 -0.50
C LEU A 56 -16.81 2.91 -1.49
N ARG A 57 -17.34 3.97 -2.10
CA ARG A 57 -16.55 4.86 -2.96
C ARG A 57 -15.40 5.50 -2.19
N LYS A 58 -15.67 6.07 -1.00
CA LYS A 58 -14.64 6.68 -0.14
C LYS A 58 -13.59 5.68 0.33
N VAL A 59 -14.01 4.46 0.68
CA VAL A 59 -13.09 3.37 1.06
C VAL A 59 -12.15 3.02 -0.10
N ASN A 60 -12.68 2.90 -1.31
CA ASN A 60 -11.88 2.60 -2.50
C ASN A 60 -10.93 3.74 -2.88
N GLU A 61 -11.38 4.99 -2.78
CA GLU A 61 -10.56 6.18 -2.99
C GLU A 61 -9.38 6.23 -2.01
N ARG A 62 -9.65 6.04 -0.71
CA ARG A 62 -8.60 5.96 0.31
C ARG A 62 -7.62 4.81 0.02
N ARG A 63 -8.10 3.66 -0.45
CA ARG A 63 -7.24 2.52 -0.82
C ARG A 63 -6.30 2.87 -1.98
N LYS A 64 -6.79 3.61 -2.99
CA LYS A 64 -5.97 4.06 -4.12
C LYS A 64 -4.88 5.05 -3.66
N LEU A 65 -5.24 6.01 -2.81
CA LEU A 65 -4.29 6.98 -2.26
C LEU A 65 -3.22 6.31 -1.39
N LEU A 66 -3.60 5.33 -0.57
CA LEU A 66 -2.64 4.55 0.23
C LEU A 66 -1.65 3.79 -0.66
N LYS A 67 -2.14 3.14 -1.73
CA LYS A 67 -1.29 2.43 -2.69
C LYS A 67 -0.34 3.39 -3.43
N TYR A 68 -0.82 4.58 -3.77
CA TYR A 68 0.01 5.62 -4.38
C TYR A 68 1.10 6.09 -3.41
N LEU A 69 0.72 6.40 -2.16
CA LEU A 69 1.67 6.83 -1.13
C LEU A 69 2.73 5.74 -0.85
N GLN A 70 2.33 4.47 -0.76
CA GLN A 70 3.27 3.35 -0.57
C GLN A 70 4.31 3.27 -1.71
N LYS A 71 3.90 3.52 -2.96
CA LYS A 71 4.79 3.48 -4.11
C LYS A 71 5.76 4.66 -4.15
N GLU A 72 5.32 5.82 -3.70
CA GLU A 72 6.09 7.07 -3.80
C GLU A 72 6.97 7.33 -2.57
N ASP A 73 6.44 7.04 -1.38
CA ASP A 73 7.12 7.22 -0.10
C ASP A 73 6.64 6.16 0.92
N GLU A 74 7.42 5.09 1.00
CA GLU A 74 7.15 3.94 1.88
C GLU A 74 7.21 4.35 3.37
N GLU A 75 8.08 5.29 3.74
CA GLU A 75 8.24 5.75 5.12
C GLU A 75 7.01 6.54 5.58
N SER A 76 6.58 7.53 4.78
CA SER A 76 5.33 8.26 5.02
C SER A 76 4.12 7.33 5.10
N PHE A 77 4.07 6.29 4.26
CA PHE A 77 2.99 5.30 4.30
C PHE A 77 2.99 4.49 5.60
N LYS A 78 4.15 4.00 6.05
CA LYS A 78 4.29 3.26 7.32
C LYS A 78 3.90 4.14 8.50
N GLU A 79 4.37 5.37 8.55
CA GLU A 79 3.98 6.31 9.60
C GLU A 79 2.49 6.59 9.62
N LEU A 80 1.91 6.93 8.47
CA LEU A 80 0.50 7.31 8.36
C LEU A 80 -0.41 6.13 8.68
N SER A 81 -0.07 4.94 8.18
CA SER A 81 -0.84 3.72 8.44
C SER A 81 -0.83 3.34 9.93
N GLY A 82 0.31 3.53 10.61
CA GLY A 82 0.45 3.38 12.06
C GLY A 82 -0.38 4.42 12.83
N LYS A 83 -0.23 5.70 12.49
CA LYS A 83 -0.97 6.83 13.11
C LYS A 83 -2.49 6.67 13.00
N LEU A 84 -2.98 6.21 11.84
CA LEU A 84 -4.41 6.01 11.57
C LEU A 84 -4.92 4.60 11.93
N LYS A 85 -4.06 3.71 12.42
CA LYS A 85 -4.37 2.30 12.78
C LYS A 85 -5.11 1.54 11.67
N LEU A 86 -4.71 1.74 10.42
CA LEU A 86 -5.40 1.16 9.26
C LEU A 86 -4.99 -0.30 9.06
N LYS A 87 -5.95 -1.23 9.20
CA LYS A 87 -5.72 -2.68 8.99
C LYS A 87 -5.23 -3.03 7.59
N ILE A 88 -5.61 -2.23 6.58
CA ILE A 88 -5.22 -2.44 5.18
C ILE A 88 -3.72 -2.18 4.99
N GLY A 89 -3.13 -1.27 5.77
CA GLY A 89 -1.71 -0.96 5.68
C GLY A 89 -0.84 -2.19 5.96
N LYS A 90 -1.18 -2.96 6.99
CA LYS A 90 -0.47 -4.20 7.35
C LYS A 90 -0.48 -5.23 6.22
N LYS A 91 -1.65 -5.49 5.63
CA LYS A 91 -1.78 -6.43 4.51
C LYS A 91 -0.98 -5.99 3.29
N MET A 92 -0.96 -4.68 2.99
CA MET A 92 -0.20 -4.16 1.85
C MET A 92 1.31 -4.30 2.04
N ILE A 93 1.80 -4.20 3.28
CA ILE A 93 3.20 -4.43 3.62
C ILE A 93 3.54 -5.92 3.48
N GLU A 94 2.73 -6.79 4.10
CA GLU A 94 2.88 -8.24 4.03
C GLU A 94 2.86 -8.75 2.57
N GLU A 95 1.91 -8.29 1.75
CA GLU A 95 1.80 -8.64 0.33
C GLU A 95 3.03 -8.19 -0.48
N GLU A 96 3.61 -7.03 -0.16
CA GLU A 96 4.79 -6.52 -0.85
C GLU A 96 6.06 -7.26 -0.42
N GLU A 97 6.20 -7.57 0.87
CA GLU A 97 7.29 -8.39 1.41
C GLU A 97 7.26 -9.80 0.82
N GLU A 98 6.09 -10.45 0.75
CA GLU A 98 5.93 -11.76 0.10
C GLU A 98 6.32 -11.70 -1.38
N LYS A 99 5.97 -10.63 -2.09
CA LYS A 99 6.32 -10.46 -3.50
C LYS A 99 7.82 -10.31 -3.70
N LYS A 100 8.49 -9.50 -2.88
CA LYS A 100 9.96 -9.32 -2.91
C LYS A 100 10.68 -10.64 -2.64
N ARG A 101 10.23 -11.41 -1.63
CA ARG A 101 10.81 -12.73 -1.32
C ARG A 101 10.71 -13.71 -2.48
N ARG A 102 9.55 -13.78 -3.15
CA ARG A 102 9.38 -14.66 -4.33
C ARG A 102 10.26 -14.22 -5.49
N GLU A 103 10.35 -12.92 -5.76
CA GLU A 103 11.23 -12.38 -6.81
C GLU A 103 12.71 -12.68 -6.53
N GLU A 104 13.15 -12.60 -5.28
CA GLU A 104 14.51 -12.98 -4.86
C GLU A 104 14.77 -14.49 -5.00
N GLU A 105 13.82 -15.34 -4.60
CA GLU A 105 13.88 -16.79 -4.77
C GLU A 105 13.97 -17.19 -6.25
N ASP A 106 13.13 -16.59 -7.10
CA ASP A 106 13.15 -16.82 -8.56
C ASP A 106 14.49 -16.39 -9.18
N LEU A 107 15.03 -15.24 -8.76
CA LEU A 107 16.34 -14.76 -9.23
C LEU A 107 17.48 -15.67 -8.79
N ALA A 108 17.44 -16.16 -7.54
CA ALA A 108 18.44 -17.09 -7.02
C ALA A 108 18.40 -18.43 -7.76
N ALA A 109 17.20 -18.96 -8.03
CA ALA A 109 17.02 -20.17 -8.82
C ALA A 109 17.49 -19.99 -10.27
N ALA A 110 17.28 -18.81 -10.86
CA ALA A 110 17.79 -18.48 -12.20
C ALA A 110 19.31 -18.42 -12.24
N ARG A 111 19.96 -17.89 -11.19
CA ARG A 111 21.44 -17.88 -11.07
C ARG A 111 22.01 -19.29 -10.94
N GLN A 112 21.43 -20.12 -10.08
CA GLN A 112 21.87 -21.52 -9.93
C GLN A 112 21.76 -22.30 -11.24
N LYS A 113 20.67 -22.13 -11.99
CA LYS A 113 20.51 -22.75 -13.32
C LYS A 113 21.49 -22.23 -14.36
N ALA A 114 21.95 -20.98 -14.23
CA ALA A 114 22.97 -20.43 -15.12
C ALA A 114 24.35 -21.02 -14.78
N GLU A 115 24.70 -21.10 -13.49
CA GLU A 115 25.93 -21.72 -13.01
C GLU A 115 26.01 -23.22 -13.39
N GLU A 116 24.93 -23.99 -13.19
CA GLU A 116 24.87 -25.42 -13.60
C GLU A 116 25.01 -25.60 -15.12
N ASN A 117 24.47 -24.68 -15.93
CA ASN A 117 24.62 -24.73 -17.38
C ASN A 117 26.07 -24.39 -17.80
N GLU A 118 26.71 -23.40 -17.17
CA GLU A 118 28.10 -23.04 -17.44
C GLU A 118 29.06 -24.19 -17.07
N GLU A 119 28.89 -24.83 -15.90
CA GLU A 119 29.68 -26.02 -15.50
C GLU A 119 29.49 -27.19 -16.48
N SER A 120 28.27 -27.38 -17.00
CA SER A 120 28.00 -28.43 -17.98
C SER A 120 28.59 -28.15 -19.37
N GLU A 121 28.70 -26.88 -19.76
CA GLU A 121 29.35 -26.50 -21.02
C GLU A 121 30.87 -26.65 -20.92
N GLU A 122 31.48 -26.27 -19.80
CA GLU A 122 32.92 -26.43 -19.55
C GLU A 122 33.36 -27.91 -19.58
N ASP A 123 32.65 -28.79 -18.86
CA ASP A 123 32.90 -30.25 -18.85
C ASP A 123 32.77 -30.90 -20.25
N SER A 124 31.83 -30.39 -21.07
CA SER A 124 31.63 -30.86 -22.45
C SER A 124 32.69 -30.38 -23.45
N THR A 125 33.42 -29.30 -23.12
CA THR A 125 34.52 -28.77 -23.94
C THR A 125 35.85 -29.44 -23.61
N GLU A 126 36.13 -29.72 -22.34
CA GLU A 126 37.34 -30.46 -21.93
C GLU A 126 37.36 -31.88 -22.49
N THR A 127 36.22 -32.58 -22.48
CA THR A 127 36.10 -33.95 -23.03
C THR A 127 36.29 -34.07 -24.55
N LYS A 128 36.21 -32.96 -25.30
CA LYS A 128 36.46 -32.93 -26.75
C LYS A 128 37.89 -32.56 -27.14
N GLU A 129 38.69 -32.02 -26.22
CA GLU A 129 40.10 -31.68 -26.47
C GLU A 129 41.05 -32.84 -26.15
N GLU A 130 40.57 -33.89 -25.46
CA GLU A 130 41.37 -35.08 -25.11
C GLU A 130 41.27 -36.28 -26.09
N GLU A 131 40.44 -36.20 -27.15
CA GLU A 131 40.37 -37.20 -28.25
C GLU A 131 41.08 -36.74 -29.55
#